data_AF-A0A2I0U4J5-F1
#
_entry.id   AF-A0A2I0U4J5-F1
#
_cell.length_a   1.000
_cell.length_b   1.000
_cell.length_c   1.000
_cell.angle_alpha   90.00
_cell.angle_beta   90.00
_cell.angle_gamma   90.00
#
_symmetry.space_group_name_H-M   'P 1'
#
loop_
_entity.id
_entity.type
_entity.pdbx_description
1 polymer ?
#
loop_
_entity_poly.entity_id
_entity_poly.type
_entity_poly.pdbx_seq_one_letter_code
_entity_poly.pdbx_strand_id
1 'polypeptide(L)' 'MVIGSSLLFIHDKKEQAKVWMIDFGKTTPLPEGQVLQHNVPWVEGNREDGYLWGLDNLIQILTELSQSEDLH' A
#
# COMPACT_ATOMS: atom_id res chain seq x y z
N MET A 1 3.88 11.76 5.12
CA MET A 1 4.50 10.84 4.15
C MET A 1 4.69 9.50 4.82
N VAL A 2 4.28 8.43 4.14
CA VAL A 2 4.32 7.04 4.59
C VAL A 2 5.48 6.34 3.89
N ILE A 3 6.64 6.28 4.53
CA ILE A 3 7.85 5.64 4.00
C ILE A 3 8.32 4.57 4.96
N GLY A 4 8.76 3.44 4.40
CA GLY A 4 9.33 2.32 5.15
C GLY A 4 8.32 1.48 5.93
N SER A 5 7.02 1.73 5.76
CA SER A 5 5.94 0.90 6.28
C SER A 5 5.68 -0.31 5.39
N SER A 6 5.03 -1.33 5.94
CA SER A 6 4.62 -2.53 5.19
C SER A 6 3.12 -2.83 5.35
N LEU A 7 2.58 -3.61 4.42
CA LEU A 7 1.29 -4.30 4.59
C LEU A 7 1.58 -5.74 5.04
N LEU A 8 1.09 -6.10 6.22
CA LEU A 8 1.20 -7.44 6.78
C LEU A 8 -0.05 -8.25 6.44
N PHE A 9 0.10 -9.22 5.57
CA PHE A 9 -0.93 -10.20 5.22
C PHE A 9 -0.88 -11.37 6.20
N ILE A 10 -2.01 -11.67 6.84
CA ILE A 10 -2.16 -12.80 7.74
C ILE A 10 -3.34 -13.61 7.27
N HIS A 11 -3.13 -14.91 7.05
CA HIS A 11 -4.20 -15.85 6.73
C HIS A 11 -4.05 -17.15 7.53
N ASP A 12 -5.16 -17.87 7.72
CA ASP A 12 -5.15 -19.17 8.39
C ASP A 12 -5.80 -20.27 7.54
N LYS A 13 -5.76 -21.51 8.04
CA LYS A 13 -6.38 -22.68 7.38
C LYS A 13 -7.91 -22.66 7.42
N LYS A 14 -8.52 -21.72 8.15
CA LYS A 14 -9.98 -21.52 8.22
C LYS A 14 -10.43 -20.41 7.27
N GLU A 15 -9.58 -20.05 6.30
CA GLU A 15 -9.84 -19.01 5.29
C GLU A 15 -10.08 -17.62 5.89
N GLN A 16 -9.63 -17.37 7.13
CA GLN A 16 -9.63 -16.02 7.67
C GLN A 16 -8.41 -15.27 7.12
N ALA A 17 -8.64 -14.15 6.46
CA ALA A 17 -7.58 -13.26 5.97
C ALA A 17 -7.74 -11.86 6.55
N LYS A 18 -6.63 -11.24 6.94
CA LYS A 18 -6.55 -9.84 7.40
C LYS A 18 -5.30 -9.18 6.85
N VAL A 19 -5.38 -7.87 6.66
CA VAL A 19 -4.27 -7.03 6.22
C VAL A 19 -4.14 -5.86 7.18
N TRP A 20 -2.91 -5.59 7.65
CA TRP A 20 -2.61 -4.48 8.56
C TRP A 20 -1.46 -3.64 8.03
N MET A 21 -1.52 -2.32 8.23
CA MET A 21 -0.35 -1.46 8.05
C MET A 21 0.54 -1.54 9.30
N ILE A 22 1.84 -1.71 9.10
CA ILE A 22 2.85 -1.81 10.16
C ILE A 22 4.08 -0.93 9.86
N ASP A 23 4.99 -0.82 10.83
CA ASP A 23 6.31 -0.17 10.71
C ASP A 23 6.29 1.33 10.37
N PHE A 24 5.56 2.11 11.17
CA PHE A 24 5.48 3.57 11.04
C PHE A 24 6.71 4.33 11.57
N GLY A 25 7.81 3.67 11.94
CA GLY A 25 8.97 4.30 12.57
C GLY A 25 9.67 5.37 11.72
N LYS A 26 9.48 5.35 10.40
CA LYS A 26 9.97 6.38 9.45
C LYS A 26 8.85 7.24 8.84
N THR A 27 7.60 7.02 9.26
CA THR A 27 6.46 7.82 8.82
C THR A 27 6.51 9.17 9.53
N THR A 28 6.43 10.25 8.74
CA THR A 28 6.53 11.62 9.27
C THR A 28 5.30 12.44 8.89
N PRO A 29 4.79 13.28 9.82
CA PRO A 29 3.72 14.21 9.50
C PRO A 29 4.20 15.24 8.46
N LEU A 30 3.24 15.78 7.73
CA LEU A 30 3.48 16.92 6.86
C LEU A 30 3.37 18.23 7.66
N PRO A 31 3.94 19.33 7.15
CA PRO A 31 3.63 20.66 7.63
C PRO A 31 2.12 20.91 7.60
N GLU A 32 1.64 21.76 8.50
CA GLU A 32 0.23 22.08 8.62
C GLU A 32 -0.36 22.57 7.28
N GLY A 33 -1.55 22.08 6.93
CA GLY A 33 -2.26 22.43 5.70
C GLY A 33 -1.74 21.73 4.43
N GLN A 34 -0.69 20.91 4.50
CA GLN A 34 -0.21 20.13 3.35
C GLN A 34 -0.81 18.72 3.33
N VAL A 35 -1.06 18.24 2.11
CA VAL A 35 -1.54 16.88 1.82
C VAL A 35 -0.72 16.29 0.67
N LEU A 36 -0.55 14.97 0.66
CA LEU A 36 0.05 14.22 -0.46
C LEU A 36 -1.04 13.51 -1.25
N GLN A 37 -0.78 13.28 -2.53
CA GLN A 37 -1.67 12.50 -3.39
C GLN A 37 -1.40 11.00 -3.27
N HIS A 38 -0.18 10.60 -2.90
CA HIS A 38 0.27 9.22 -2.70
C HIS A 38 0.27 8.34 -3.96
N ASN A 39 -0.20 8.84 -5.10
CA ASN A 39 -0.31 8.12 -6.37
C ASN A 39 0.38 8.83 -7.55
N VAL A 40 1.16 9.88 -7.28
CA VAL A 40 1.96 10.59 -8.29
C VAL A 40 3.46 10.33 -8.07
N PRO A 41 4.31 10.47 -9.12
CA PRO A 41 5.74 10.22 -8.99
C PRO A 41 6.41 11.10 -7.93
N TRP A 42 7.31 10.50 -7.17
CA TRP A 42 8.22 11.26 -6.32
C TRP A 42 9.15 12.12 -7.17
N VAL A 43 9.29 13.38 -6.75
CA VAL A 43 10.28 14.33 -7.27
C VAL A 43 10.88 15.02 -6.04
N GLU A 44 12.19 15.32 -6.09
CA GLU A 44 12.85 16.02 -5.00
C GLU A 44 12.06 17.30 -4.61
N GLY A 45 11.68 17.38 -3.34
CA GLY A 45 10.88 18.47 -2.78
C GLY A 45 9.37 18.21 -2.64
N ASN A 46 8.75 17.32 -3.44
CA ASN A 46 7.30 17.09 -3.37
C ASN A 46 6.87 16.15 -2.22
N ARG A 47 7.80 15.35 -1.70
CA ARG A 47 7.60 14.39 -0.59
C ARG A 47 6.54 13.31 -0.86
N GLU A 48 6.22 13.05 -2.13
CA GLU A 48 5.33 11.95 -2.50
C GLU A 48 6.00 10.60 -2.21
N ASP A 49 5.22 9.63 -1.76
CA ASP A 49 5.72 8.31 -1.33
C ASP A 49 5.29 7.17 -2.25
N GLY A 50 4.36 7.43 -3.18
CA GLY A 50 3.84 6.40 -4.08
C GLY A 50 3.09 5.28 -3.36
N TYR A 51 2.64 5.49 -2.11
CA TYR A 51 2.02 4.44 -1.31
C TYR A 51 0.75 3.88 -1.97
N LEU A 52 -0.13 4.76 -2.47
CA LEU A 52 -1.34 4.34 -3.17
C LEU A 52 -1.03 3.77 -4.55
N TRP A 53 -0.01 4.29 -5.24
CA TRP A 53 0.44 3.69 -6.50
C TRP A 53 0.90 2.23 -6.30
N GLY A 54 1.64 1.94 -5.24
CA GLY A 54 2.02 0.57 -4.88
C GLY A 54 0.82 -0.31 -4.51
N LEU A 55 -0.13 0.24 -3.76
CA LEU A 55 -1.36 -0.46 -3.37
C LEU A 55 -2.25 -0.79 -4.57
N ASP A 56 -2.40 0.14 -5.52
CA ASP A 56 -3.18 -0.07 -6.75
C ASP A 56 -2.60 -1.23 -7.57
N ASN A 57 -1.27 -1.26 -7.75
CA ASN A 57 -0.58 -2.36 -8.42
C ASN A 57 -0.79 -3.70 -7.68
N LEU A 58 -0.74 -3.70 -6.35
CA LEU A 58 -0.95 -4.89 -5.55
C LEU A 58 -2.39 -5.42 -5.68
N ILE A 59 -3.39 -4.53 -5.65
CA ILE A 59 -4.79 -4.88 -5.89
C ILE A 59 -4.95 -5.47 -7.28
N GLN A 60 -4.34 -4.87 -8.30
CA GLN A 60 -4.40 -5.37 -9.67
C GLN A 60 -3.85 -6.80 -9.76
N ILE A 61 -2.64 -7.04 -9.24
CA ILE A 61 -2.01 -8.36 -9.25
C ILE A 61 -2.89 -9.40 -8.53
N LEU A 62 -3.40 -9.07 -7.35
CA LEU A 62 -4.26 -10.00 -6.58
C LEU A 62 -5.60 -10.27 -7.28
N THR A 63 -6.16 -9.27 -7.97
CA THR A 63 -7.38 -9.41 -8.76
C THR A 63 -7.15 -10.35 -9.95
N GLU A 64 -6.08 -10.13 -10.70
CA GLU A 64 -5.69 -11.00 -11.84
C GLU A 64 -5.46 -12.45 -11.38
N LEU A 65 -4.77 -12.64 -10.24
CA LEU A 65 -4.57 -13.96 -9.65
C LEU A 65 -5.91 -14.64 -9.27
N SER A 66 -6.82 -13.92 -8.60
CA SER A 66 -8.13 -14.48 -8.23
C SER A 66 -8.97 -14.91 -9.43
N GLN A 67 -8.91 -14.16 -10.53
CA GLN A 67 -9.66 -14.48 -11.75
C GLN A 67 -9.05 -15.66 -12.52
N SER A 68 -7.74 -15.89 -12.37
CA SER A 68 -7.06 -17.03 -12.99
C SER A 68 -7.42 -18.37 -12.35
N GLU A 69 -7.78 -18.37 -11.06
CA GLU A 69 -8.23 -19.57 -10.34
C GLU A 69 -9.64 -20.01 -10.79
N ASP A 70 -10.51 -19.07 -11.20
CA ASP A 70 -11.87 -19.37 -11.68
C ASP A 70 -11.92 -20.02 -13.09
N LEU A 71 -10.80 -20.02 -13.82
CA LEU A 71 -10.68 -20.58 -15.18
C LEU A 71 -10.18 -22.03 -15.22
N HIS A 72 -9.92 -22.64 -14.06
CA HIS A 72 -9.44 -24.02 -13.90
C HIS A 72 -10.36 -24.86 -13.01
#